data_AF-A0A4Q7G2A1-F1
#
_entry.id   AF-A0A4Q7G2A1-F1
#
_cell.length_a   1.000
_cell.length_b   1.000
_cell.length_c   1.000
_cell.angle_alpha   90.00
_cell.angle_beta   90.00
_cell.angle_gamma   90.00
#
_symmetry.space_group_name_H-M   'P 1'
#
loop_
_entity.id
_entity.type
_entity.pdbx_description
1 polymer ?
#
loop_
_entity_poly.entity_id
_entity_poly.type
_entity_poly.pdbx_seq_one_letter_code
_entity_poly.pdbx_strand_id
1 'polypeptide(L)'
;MSEGRLDAGAVRYIKLGEKGKWAADALENGILPFGYRPVDHAACARGDWATVRQQLIAMGRRNGGIAQALRELREFYELGEDTLWFTIADGHLWWTFAKGRVIEPANPILARPPGFGAPADGERPASAVFRLASAA
;
A
#
# COMPACT_ATOMS: atom_id res chain seq x y z
N MET A 1 -16.17 1.89 30.10
CA MET A 1 -15.55 1.60 28.79
C MET A 1 -14.82 0.28 28.97
N SER A 2 -15.31 -0.80 28.37
CA SER A 2 -14.60 -2.08 28.43
C SER A 2 -13.27 -1.92 27.70
N GLU A 3 -12.15 -2.07 28.42
CA GLU A 3 -10.81 -2.20 27.85
C GLU A 3 -10.80 -3.40 26.90
N GLY A 4 -11.00 -3.11 25.61
CA GLY A 4 -11.11 -4.12 24.56
C GLY A 4 -9.73 -4.56 24.12
N ARG A 5 -9.40 -5.85 24.30
CA ARG A 5 -8.22 -6.46 23.70
C ARG A 5 -8.39 -6.49 22.18
N LEU A 6 -7.43 -5.92 21.45
CA LEU A 6 -7.33 -6.12 20.00
C LEU A 6 -6.69 -7.49 19.74
N ASP A 7 -7.38 -8.34 18.98
CA ASP A 7 -6.87 -9.64 18.54
C ASP A 7 -6.53 -9.54 17.05
N ALA A 8 -5.27 -9.74 16.69
CA ALA A 8 -4.79 -9.61 15.31
C ALA A 8 -3.91 -10.81 14.95
N GLY A 9 -4.23 -11.49 13.85
CA GLY A 9 -3.44 -12.62 13.35
C GLY A 9 -2.09 -12.19 12.78
N ALA A 10 -2.01 -10.96 12.27
CA ALA A 10 -0.78 -10.32 11.84
C ALA A 10 -0.81 -8.81 12.10
N VAL A 11 0.38 -8.22 12.25
CA VAL A 11 0.57 -6.77 12.34
C VAL A 11 1.55 -6.33 11.26
N ARG A 12 1.22 -5.27 10.51
CA ARG A 12 2.06 -4.76 9.41
C ARG A 12 2.16 -3.25 9.42
N TYR A 13 3.39 -2.76 9.30
CA TYR A 13 3.71 -1.35 9.18
C TYR A 13 3.76 -0.94 7.70
N ILE A 14 3.12 0.18 7.35
CA ILE A 14 3.28 0.83 6.05
C ILE A 14 3.92 2.20 6.23
N LYS A 15 5.09 2.37 5.61
CA LYS A 15 5.74 3.68 5.51
C LYS A 15 5.07 4.52 4.42
N LEU A 16 4.65 5.73 4.77
CA LEU A 16 4.03 6.69 3.84
C LEU A 16 5.05 7.40 2.93
N GLY A 17 5.83 6.57 2.22
CA GLY A 17 6.91 6.96 1.32
C GLY A 17 8.13 7.58 2.00
N GLU A 18 9.06 8.02 1.15
CA GLU A 18 10.28 8.67 1.61
C GLU A 18 9.94 9.96 2.38
N LYS A 19 10.53 10.09 3.57
CA LYS A 19 10.31 11.22 4.50
C LYS A 19 8.83 11.49 4.81
N GLY A 20 7.95 10.49 4.69
CA GLY A 20 6.52 10.67 4.97
C GLY A 20 5.78 11.51 3.93
N LYS A 21 6.29 11.61 2.69
CA LYS A 21 5.71 12.47 1.65
C LYS A 21 4.24 12.21 1.30
N TRP A 22 3.68 11.05 1.70
CA TRP A 22 2.27 10.72 1.50
C TRP A 22 1.42 10.89 2.76
N ALA A 23 1.97 11.37 3.87
CA ALA A 23 1.26 11.48 5.14
C ALA A 23 0.02 12.36 5.04
N ALA A 24 0.17 13.59 4.55
CA ALA A 24 -0.94 14.53 4.41
C ALA A 24 -2.10 13.94 3.57
N ASP A 25 -1.81 13.50 2.35
CA ASP A 25 -2.82 12.93 1.44
C ASP A 25 -3.48 11.67 2.03
N ALA A 26 -2.69 10.81 2.68
CA ALA A 26 -3.19 9.57 3.28
C ALA A 26 -4.16 9.85 4.43
N LEU A 27 -3.81 10.79 5.31
CA LEU A 27 -4.64 11.16 6.45
C LEU A 27 -5.89 11.92 6.00
N GLU A 28 -5.77 12.89 5.09
CA GLU A 28 -6.90 13.66 4.56
C GLU A 28 -7.95 12.75 3.90
N ASN A 29 -7.50 11.71 3.18
CA ASN A 29 -8.39 10.81 2.45
C ASN A 29 -8.81 9.58 3.27
N GLY A 30 -8.30 9.43 4.49
CA GLY A 30 -8.55 8.27 5.34
C GLY A 30 -8.11 6.98 4.66
N ILE A 31 -6.91 6.94 4.10
CA ILE A 31 -6.35 5.78 3.42
C ILE A 31 -4.96 5.39 3.92
N LEU A 32 -4.60 4.12 3.73
CA LEU A 32 -3.24 3.62 3.93
C LEU A 32 -2.67 3.17 2.59
N PRO A 33 -1.93 4.03 1.87
CA PRO A 33 -1.40 3.70 0.55
C PRO A 33 -0.15 2.83 0.63
N PHE A 34 -0.12 1.77 -0.16
CA PHE A 34 1.09 0.99 -0.38
C PHE A 34 1.87 1.54 -1.58
N GLY A 35 2.90 2.32 -1.30
CA GLY A 35 3.64 3.09 -2.31
C GLY A 35 4.77 2.31 -2.96
N TYR A 36 4.47 1.43 -3.92
CA TYR A 36 5.46 0.93 -4.86
C TYR A 36 5.42 1.70 -6.20
N ARG A 37 6.53 1.65 -6.94
CA ARG A 37 6.63 2.06 -8.36
C ARG A 37 5.59 1.31 -9.21
N PRO A 38 5.28 1.70 -10.47
CA PRO A 38 4.11 1.20 -11.21
C PRO A 38 4.21 -0.30 -11.56
N VAL A 39 3.88 -1.19 -10.61
CA VAL A 39 3.53 -2.59 -10.88
C VAL A 39 2.06 -2.64 -11.26
N ASP A 40 1.60 -3.68 -11.96
CA ASP A 40 0.20 -3.80 -12.36
C ASP A 40 -0.69 -4.20 -11.17
N HIS A 41 -1.69 -3.38 -10.83
CA HIS A 41 -2.66 -3.67 -9.76
C HIS A 41 -3.42 -4.95 -10.08
N ALA A 42 -3.87 -5.11 -11.32
CA ALA A 42 -4.61 -6.29 -11.73
C ALA A 42 -3.75 -7.56 -11.60
N ALA A 43 -2.43 -7.46 -11.80
CA ALA A 43 -1.50 -8.58 -11.61
C ALA A 43 -1.38 -8.98 -10.15
N CYS A 44 -1.28 -8.00 -9.26
CA CYS A 44 -1.25 -8.25 -7.84
C CYS A 44 -2.61 -8.81 -7.34
N ALA A 45 -3.73 -8.21 -7.77
CA ALA A 45 -5.07 -8.61 -7.36
C ALA A 45 -5.45 -10.03 -7.82
N ARG A 46 -4.90 -10.50 -8.94
CA ARG A 46 -5.10 -11.88 -9.44
C ARG A 46 -4.04 -12.89 -8.95
N GLY A 47 -3.09 -12.45 -8.12
CA GLY A 47 -2.00 -13.31 -7.63
C GLY A 47 -0.97 -13.70 -8.70
N ASP A 48 -0.87 -12.96 -9.81
CA ASP A 48 0.05 -13.20 -10.91
C ASP A 48 1.46 -12.65 -10.57
N TRP A 49 2.08 -13.28 -9.58
CA TRP A 49 3.37 -12.88 -9.05
C TRP A 49 4.53 -13.09 -10.04
N ALA A 50 4.33 -13.93 -11.05
CA ALA A 50 5.29 -14.11 -12.13
C ALA A 50 5.38 -12.85 -13.00
N THR A 51 4.23 -12.29 -13.41
CA THR A 51 4.17 -11.02 -14.14
C THR A 51 4.72 -9.87 -13.29
N VAL A 52 4.33 -9.78 -12.02
CA VAL A 52 4.85 -8.75 -11.10
C VAL A 52 6.37 -8.85 -10.98
N ARG A 53 6.92 -10.07 -10.88
CA ARG A 53 8.37 -10.28 -10.84
C ARG A 53 9.06 -9.77 -12.10
N GLN A 54 8.51 -10.02 -13.28
CA GLN A 54 9.06 -9.53 -14.54
C GLN A 54 9.04 -8.00 -14.62
N GLN A 55 7.96 -7.36 -14.16
CA GLN A 55 7.88 -5.89 -14.07
C GLN A 55 8.97 -5.32 -13.15
N LEU A 56 9.20 -5.95 -11.99
CA LEU A 56 10.25 -5.54 -11.06
C LEU A 56 11.66 -5.67 -11.66
N ILE A 57 11.91 -6.70 -12.47
CA ILE A 57 13.17 -6.89 -13.20
C ILE A 57 13.34 -5.80 -14.26
N ALA A 58 12.29 -5.53 -15.05
CA ALA A 58 12.30 -4.51 -16.10
C ALA A 58 12.58 -3.11 -15.55
N MET A 59 12.17 -2.82 -14.31
CA MET A 59 12.49 -1.56 -13.60
C MET A 59 13.95 -1.47 -13.10
N GLY A 60 14.80 -2.46 -13.38
CA GLY A 60 16.21 -2.47 -13.00
C GLY A 60 16.47 -2.76 -11.52
N ARG A 61 15.55 -3.41 -10.80
CA ARG A 61 15.81 -3.80 -9.40
C ARG A 61 16.88 -4.88 -9.31
N ARG A 62 17.76 -4.73 -8.31
CA ARG A 62 18.71 -5.78 -7.90
C ARG A 62 17.94 -6.98 -7.31
N ASN A 63 18.47 -8.19 -7.47
CA ASN A 63 17.83 -9.44 -7.05
C ASN A 63 17.27 -9.42 -5.61
N GLY A 64 18.04 -8.93 -4.63
CA GLY A 64 17.57 -8.83 -3.24
C GLY A 64 16.37 -7.89 -3.07
N GLY A 65 16.33 -6.79 -3.84
CA GLY A 65 15.22 -5.85 -3.84
C GLY A 65 13.96 -6.38 -4.55
N ILE A 66 14.09 -7.36 -5.45
CA ILE A 66 12.94 -8.02 -6.10
C ILE A 66 12.26 -8.96 -5.12
N ALA A 67 13.03 -9.81 -4.43
CA ALA A 67 12.48 -10.76 -3.46
C ALA A 67 11.74 -10.05 -2.33
N GLN A 68 12.32 -8.97 -1.80
CA GLN A 68 11.66 -8.15 -0.79
C GLN A 68 10.37 -7.51 -1.31
N ALA A 69 10.39 -6.91 -2.51
CA ALA A 69 9.21 -6.28 -3.09
C ALA A 69 8.07 -7.28 -3.32
N LEU A 70 8.38 -8.48 -3.80
CA LEU A 70 7.37 -9.54 -3.99
C LEU A 70 6.75 -9.97 -2.66
N ARG A 71 7.56 -10.11 -1.60
CA ARG A 71 7.04 -10.45 -0.26
C ARG A 71 6.09 -9.38 0.24
N GLU A 72 6.48 -8.11 0.16
CA GLU A 72 5.66 -7.00 0.65
C GLU A 72 4.36 -6.85 -0.15
N LEU A 73 4.40 -7.01 -1.48
CA LEU A 73 3.21 -7.01 -2.33
C LEU A 73 2.28 -8.18 -2.02
N ARG A 74 2.81 -9.40 -1.84
CA ARG A 74 2.01 -10.56 -1.44
C ARG A 74 1.35 -10.32 -0.10
N GLU A 75 2.10 -9.87 0.90
CA GLU A 75 1.51 -9.55 2.21
C GLU A 75 0.41 -8.50 2.11
N PHE A 76 0.60 -7.47 1.28
CA PHE A 76 -0.41 -6.42 1.11
C PHE A 76 -1.69 -6.90 0.43
N TYR A 77 -1.61 -7.79 -0.55
CA TYR A 77 -2.77 -8.26 -1.32
C TYR A 77 -3.42 -9.54 -0.76
N GLU A 78 -2.65 -10.38 -0.06
CA GLU A 78 -3.08 -11.73 0.35
C GLU A 78 -3.39 -11.85 1.85
N LEU A 79 -2.88 -10.97 2.71
CA LEU A 79 -3.21 -11.01 4.13
C LEU A 79 -4.69 -10.62 4.36
N GLY A 80 -5.33 -11.33 5.29
CA GLY A 80 -6.77 -11.26 5.55
C GLY A 80 -7.21 -10.10 6.43
N GLU A 81 -8.51 -10.07 6.73
CA GLU A 81 -9.16 -9.04 7.55
C GLU A 81 -8.73 -9.06 9.03
N ASP A 82 -8.05 -10.11 9.46
CA ASP A 82 -7.43 -10.25 10.78
C ASP A 82 -6.07 -9.54 10.89
N THR A 83 -5.61 -8.90 9.82
CA THR A 83 -4.36 -8.16 9.79
C THR A 83 -4.56 -6.70 10.18
N LEU A 84 -3.88 -6.30 11.25
CA LEU A 84 -3.79 -4.90 11.68
C LEU A 84 -2.68 -4.20 10.90
N TRP A 85 -3.07 -3.23 10.08
CA TRP A 85 -2.18 -2.35 9.36
C TRP A 85 -2.01 -1.06 10.13
N PHE A 86 -0.77 -0.56 10.23
CA PHE A 86 -0.53 0.71 10.91
C PHE A 86 0.54 1.56 10.23
N THR A 87 0.53 2.85 10.55
CA THR A 87 1.56 3.81 10.19
C THR A 87 1.77 4.82 11.31
N ILE A 88 2.86 5.58 11.21
CA ILE A 88 3.19 6.65 12.16
C ILE A 88 3.38 7.92 11.35
N ALA A 89 2.57 8.92 11.64
CA ALA A 89 2.56 10.22 10.97
C ALA A 89 2.12 11.30 11.95
N ASP A 90 2.74 12.48 11.86
CA ASP A 90 2.44 13.65 12.71
C ASP A 90 2.44 13.35 14.22
N GLY A 91 3.35 12.49 14.66
CA GLY A 91 3.49 12.10 16.07
C GLY A 91 2.43 11.12 16.58
N HIS A 92 1.54 10.62 15.71
CA HIS A 92 0.45 9.70 16.05
C HIS A 92 0.64 8.34 15.38
N LEU A 93 0.10 7.29 16.01
CA LEU A 93 -0.05 5.97 15.42
C LEU A 93 -1.45 5.84 14.84
N TRP A 94 -1.53 5.55 13.55
CA TRP A 94 -2.77 5.35 12.80
C TRP A 94 -2.88 3.88 12.43
N TRP A 95 -4.04 3.28 12.60
CA TRP A 95 -4.21 1.85 12.34
C TRP A 95 -5.60 1.51 11.78
N THR A 96 -5.68 0.36 11.13
CA THR A 96 -6.93 -0.21 10.63
C THR A 96 -6.80 -1.71 10.43
N PHE A 97 -7.90 -2.45 10.52
CA PHE A 97 -7.96 -3.80 9.97
C PHE A 97 -8.32 -3.69 8.48
N ALA A 98 -7.76 -4.57 7.65
CA ALA A 98 -8.18 -4.66 6.26
C ALA A 98 -9.68 -5.00 6.22
N LYS A 99 -10.49 -4.17 5.57
CA LYS A 99 -11.90 -4.47 5.30
C LYS A 99 -12.02 -4.83 3.83
N GLY A 100 -12.17 -6.11 3.54
CA GLY A 100 -12.27 -6.62 2.18
C GLY A 100 -10.98 -6.54 1.36
N ARG A 101 -11.13 -6.65 0.04
CA ARG A 101 -10.01 -6.67 -0.91
C ARG A 101 -9.39 -5.28 -1.08
N VAL A 102 -8.09 -5.30 -1.35
CA VAL A 102 -7.33 -4.14 -1.81
C VAL A 102 -7.98 -3.52 -3.04
N ILE A 103 -8.18 -2.20 -3.01
CA ILE A 103 -8.77 -1.44 -4.11
C ILE A 103 -7.75 -0.52 -4.76
N GLU A 104 -7.86 -0.34 -6.08
CA GLU A 104 -7.23 0.76 -6.80
C GLU A 104 -8.01 2.05 -6.49
N PRO A 105 -7.36 3.14 -6.03
CA PRO A 105 -8.06 4.36 -5.71
C PRO A 105 -8.57 5.04 -6.99
N ALA A 106 -9.83 5.47 -6.95
CA ALA A 106 -10.46 6.19 -8.07
C ALA A 106 -9.82 7.57 -8.35
N ASN A 107 -9.08 8.14 -7.39
CA ASN A 107 -8.35 9.39 -7.56
C ASN A 107 -6.88 9.11 -7.94
N PRO A 108 -6.45 9.44 -9.17
CA PRO A 108 -5.06 9.24 -9.62
C PRO A 108 -4.05 10.09 -8.85
N ILE A 109 -4.48 11.14 -8.13
CA ILE A 109 -3.59 11.95 -7.28
C ILE A 109 -3.11 11.12 -6.08
N LEU A 110 -3.97 10.26 -5.52
CA LEU A 110 -3.56 9.27 -4.50
C LEU A 110 -2.70 8.14 -5.09
N ALA A 111 -2.60 8.08 -6.42
CA ALA A 111 -1.67 7.23 -7.15
C ALA A 111 -0.37 7.91 -7.57
N ARG A 112 -0.25 9.24 -7.41
CA ARG A 112 0.84 10.05 -7.98
C ARG A 112 1.56 10.87 -6.91
N PRO A 113 2.89 10.77 -6.76
CA PRO A 113 3.61 11.72 -5.91
C PRO A 113 3.58 13.13 -6.54
N PRO A 114 3.45 14.20 -5.75
CA PRO A 114 3.68 15.56 -6.24
C PRO A 114 5.08 15.68 -6.89
N GLY A 115 5.15 16.18 -8.13
CA GLY A 115 6.42 16.45 -8.83
C GLY A 115 6.87 15.43 -9.90
N PHE A 116 6.10 14.37 -10.18
CA PHE A 116 6.36 13.50 -11.33
C PHE A 116 5.46 13.89 -12.52
N GLY A 117 6.08 14.04 -13.71
CA GLY A 117 5.40 14.35 -14.97
C GLY A 117 4.35 13.31 -15.38
N ALA A 118 3.45 13.67 -16.28
CA ALA A 118 2.42 12.76 -16.77
C ALA A 118 3.05 11.50 -17.39
N PRO A 119 2.50 10.30 -17.15
CA PRO A 119 2.96 9.10 -17.84
C PRO A 119 2.72 9.27 -19.35
N ALA A 120 3.60 8.69 -20.17
CA ALA A 120 3.29 8.49 -21.57
C ALA A 120 2.06 7.57 -21.67
N ASP A 121 1.19 7.84 -22.65
CA ASP A 121 -0.11 7.19 -22.81
C ASP A 121 -0.03 5.65 -22.62
N GLY A 122 -0.66 5.14 -21.55
CA GLY A 122 -0.80 3.70 -21.30
C GLY A 122 -0.27 3.16 -19.97
N GLU A 123 0.56 3.90 -19.23
CA GLU A 123 1.07 3.45 -17.92
C GLU A 123 0.19 3.97 -16.76
N ARG A 124 -0.52 3.06 -16.07
CA ARG A 124 -1.20 3.37 -14.80
C ARG A 124 -0.33 2.89 -13.63
N PRO A 125 0.06 3.77 -12.69
CA PRO A 125 0.70 3.31 -11.46
C PRO A 125 -0.32 2.59 -10.60
N ALA A 126 -0.06 1.33 -10.21
CA ALA A 126 -0.82 0.73 -9.13
C ALA A 126 -0.48 1.44 -7.82
N SER A 127 -1.39 2.30 -7.39
CA SER A 127 -1.57 2.53 -5.97
C SER A 127 -2.71 1.65 -5.49
N ALA A 128 -2.56 1.18 -4.27
CA ALA A 128 -3.44 0.22 -3.68
C ALA A 128 -3.62 0.65 -2.22
N VAL A 129 -4.86 0.77 -1.78
CA VAL A 129 -5.19 1.47 -0.52
C VAL A 129 -6.11 0.65 0.36
N PHE A 130 -5.89 0.73 1.67
CA PHE A 130 -6.92 0.40 2.67
C PHE A 130 -7.60 1.67 3.16
N ARG A 131 -8.85 1.57 3.64
CA ARG A 131 -9.51 2.67 4.36
C ARG A 131 -9.07 2.68 5.82
N LEU A 132 -8.66 3.83 6.32
CA LEU A 132 -8.36 4.05 7.73
C LEU A 132 -9.67 4.10 8.54
N ALA A 133 -9.65 3.47 9.71
CA ALA A 133 -10.58 3.80 10.78
C ALA A 133 -9.95 4.95 11.59
N SER A 134 -10.75 5.93 11.99
CA SER A 134 -10.31 6.96 12.93
C SER A 134 -10.27 6.36 14.33
N ALA A 135 -9.17 6.56 15.07
CA ALA A 135 -9.14 6.31 16.50
C ALA A 135 -9.76 7.53 17.20
N ALA A 136 -10.76 7.27 18.05
CA ALA A 136 -11.33 8.24 18.99
C ALA A 136 -10.39 8.46 20.18
#